data_AF-A0A820X8W7-F1
#
_entry.id   AF-A0A820X8W7-F1
#
_cell.length_a   1.000
_cell.length_b   1.000
_cell.length_c   1.000
_cell.angle_alpha   90.00
_cell.angle_beta   90.00
_cell.angle_gamma   90.00
#
_symmetry.space_group_name_H-M   'P 1'
#
loop_
_entity.id
_entity.type
_entity.pdbx_description
1 polymer ?
#
loop_
_entity_poly.entity_id
_entity_poly.type
_entity_poly.pdbx_seq_one_letter_code
_entity_poly.pdbx_strand_id
1 'polypeptide(L)'
;MSITFDTNNNTYTVLLLCGSKTCTMDEVCIQDMCVKRGSLSFVARWSRRKGRGYIIIRTPLNSTIYYGKPHTNSSIDEGRHQRVGDGSHVDRIYWPLKSIAPKGFYKICFNTGSLLNGTDKSPVTVTIEIQRFGLMMKTLTHTFNRSTRNLNECINTSDTFIGFSEI
;
A
#
# COMPACT_ATOMS: atom_id res chain seq x y z
N MET A 1 11.04 -13.22 12.41
CA MET A 1 10.22 -14.42 12.19
C MET A 1 10.49 -15.34 13.36
N SER A 2 9.48 -15.67 14.16
CA SER A 2 9.67 -16.53 15.33
C SER A 2 8.84 -17.80 15.12
N ILE A 3 9.51 -18.94 15.07
CA ILE A 3 8.85 -20.24 14.98
C ILE A 3 8.61 -20.68 16.41
N THR A 4 7.35 -20.90 16.76
CA THR A 4 6.99 -21.42 18.09
C THR A 4 6.57 -22.86 17.94
N PHE A 5 7.16 -23.75 18.74
CA PHE A 5 6.91 -25.18 18.70
C PHE A 5 5.82 -25.53 19.72
N ASP A 6 4.70 -26.07 19.24
CA ASP A 6 3.75 -26.78 20.11
C ASP A 6 4.12 -28.26 20.09
N THR A 7 4.67 -28.75 21.20
CA THR A 7 5.17 -30.13 21.32
C THR A 7 4.05 -31.17 21.36
N ASN A 8 2.79 -30.76 21.46
CA ASN A 8 1.69 -31.68 21.74
C ASN A 8 0.89 -32.10 20.50
N ASN A 9 1.09 -31.45 19.34
CA ASN A 9 0.18 -31.66 18.20
C ASN A 9 0.84 -31.72 16.81
N ASN A 10 2.18 -31.76 16.71
CA ASN A 10 2.91 -31.78 15.42
C ASN A 10 2.48 -30.68 14.43
N THR A 11 1.89 -29.59 14.93
CA THR A 11 1.43 -28.46 14.11
C THR A 11 2.38 -27.27 14.31
N TYR A 12 2.88 -26.77 13.20
CA TYR A 12 3.74 -25.58 13.17
C TYR A 12 2.85 -24.34 13.11
N THR A 13 2.92 -23.48 14.12
CA THR A 13 2.34 -22.13 14.02
C THR A 13 3.46 -21.14 13.80
N VAL A 14 3.55 -20.62 12.57
CA VAL A 14 4.46 -19.52 12.25
C VAL A 14 3.84 -18.23 12.77
N LEU A 15 4.32 -17.74 13.90
CA LEU A 15 3.91 -16.45 14.47
C LEU A 15 4.83 -15.35 13.92
N LEU A 16 4.25 -14.46 13.12
CA LEU A 16 4.96 -13.29 12.64
C LEU A 16 4.87 -12.19 13.71
N LEU A 17 5.96 -11.99 14.46
CA LEU A 17 6.07 -10.85 15.37
C LEU A 17 5.98 -9.54 14.57
N CYS A 18 5.19 -8.60 15.10
CA CYS A 18 4.88 -7.31 14.52
C CYS A 18 4.79 -6.28 15.64
N GLY A 19 5.87 -5.53 15.87
CA GLY A 19 6.04 -4.76 17.10
C GLY A 19 5.88 -5.67 18.33
N SER A 20 4.93 -5.32 19.20
CA SER A 20 4.58 -6.07 20.41
C SER A 20 3.46 -7.11 20.22
N LYS A 21 2.97 -7.29 18.99
CA LYS A 21 1.86 -8.21 18.67
C LYS A 21 2.30 -9.33 17.74
N THR A 22 1.53 -10.40 17.70
CA THR A 22 1.67 -11.46 16.69
C THR A 22 0.54 -11.34 15.68
N CYS A 23 0.87 -11.32 14.39
CA CYS A 23 -0.15 -11.32 13.35
C CYS A 23 -0.72 -12.72 13.13
N THR A 24 -2.02 -12.79 12.84
CA THR A 24 -2.66 -14.05 12.44
C THR A 24 -2.19 -14.50 11.06
N MET A 25 -2.50 -15.74 10.67
CA MET A 25 -2.15 -16.28 9.34
C MET A 25 -2.77 -15.48 8.19
N ASP A 26 -3.89 -14.80 8.42
CA ASP A 26 -4.57 -13.95 7.44
C ASP A 26 -4.10 -12.49 7.49
N GLU A 27 -3.01 -12.20 8.20
CA GLU A 27 -2.47 -10.87 8.36
C GLU A 27 -1.02 -10.80 7.87
N VAL A 28 -0.59 -9.56 7.66
CA VAL A 28 0.79 -9.18 7.36
C VAL A 28 1.17 -8.02 8.27
N CYS A 29 2.43 -8.02 8.69
CA CYS A 29 2.96 -6.92 9.48
C CYS A 29 3.34 -5.75 8.58
N ILE A 30 2.74 -4.59 8.81
CA ILE A 30 3.09 -3.34 8.15
C ILE A 30 3.27 -2.27 9.23
N GLN A 31 4.51 -1.82 9.40
CA GLN A 31 4.88 -0.79 10.38
C GLN A 31 4.36 -1.11 11.80
N ASP A 32 4.72 -2.29 12.30
CA ASP A 32 4.33 -2.78 13.64
C ASP A 32 2.82 -2.95 13.86
N MET A 33 2.04 -2.98 12.77
CA MET A 33 0.62 -3.30 12.80
C MET A 33 0.28 -4.51 11.95
N CYS A 34 -0.54 -5.38 12.53
CA CYS A 34 -1.15 -6.48 11.81
C CYS A 34 -2.32 -5.96 10.98
N VAL A 35 -2.19 -6.04 9.65
CA VAL A 35 -3.24 -5.69 8.72
C VAL A 35 -3.65 -6.90 7.91
N LYS A 36 -4.92 -6.98 7.52
CA LYS A 36 -5.44 -8.10 6.74
C LYS A 36 -4.63 -8.26 5.45
N ARG A 37 -4.14 -9.48 5.21
CA ARG A 37 -3.45 -9.86 3.99
C ARG A 37 -4.39 -9.63 2.81
N GLY A 38 -3.82 -9.15 1.72
CA GLY A 38 -4.53 -9.04 0.45
C GLY A 38 -4.05 -10.11 -0.54
N SER A 39 -4.89 -10.46 -1.51
CA SER A 39 -4.45 -11.23 -2.68
C SER A 39 -3.45 -10.41 -3.50
N LEU A 40 -3.67 -9.09 -3.60
CA LEU A 40 -2.76 -8.07 -4.10
C LEU A 40 -2.73 -6.87 -3.12
N SER A 41 -1.58 -6.25 -2.92
CA SER A 41 -1.51 -4.96 -2.22
C SER A 41 -0.37 -4.07 -2.69
N PHE A 42 -0.64 -2.77 -2.70
CA PHE A 42 0.31 -1.68 -2.90
C PHE A 42 0.44 -0.93 -1.59
N VAL A 43 1.65 -0.90 -1.03
CA VAL A 43 1.95 -0.28 0.26
C VAL A 43 2.91 0.87 0.01
N ALA A 44 2.43 2.10 0.14
CA ALA A 44 3.26 3.29 0.07
C ALA A 44 3.88 3.58 1.43
N ARG A 45 5.18 3.88 1.43
CA ARG A 45 5.91 4.46 2.55
C ARG A 45 6.61 5.73 2.11
N TRP A 46 6.82 6.70 3.01
CA TRP A 46 7.55 7.92 2.66
C TRP A 46 8.51 8.38 3.75
N SER A 47 9.60 9.03 3.32
CA SER A 47 10.73 9.42 4.19
C SER A 47 10.36 10.49 5.22
N ARG A 48 9.37 11.32 4.94
CA ARG A 48 8.97 12.43 5.81
C ARG A 48 8.10 11.99 6.97
N ARG A 49 8.55 12.24 8.20
CA ARG A 49 7.82 11.94 9.44
C ARG A 49 6.58 12.81 9.74
N LYS A 50 6.35 13.89 9.01
CA LYS A 50 5.18 14.77 9.20
C LYS A 50 4.45 14.99 7.89
N GLY A 51 3.14 15.20 7.99
CA GLY A 51 2.25 15.39 6.85
C GLY A 51 1.64 14.09 6.35
N ARG A 52 0.75 14.21 5.36
CA ARG A 52 -0.01 13.10 4.78
C ARG A 52 0.24 13.03 3.28
N GLY A 53 0.68 11.87 2.82
CA GLY A 53 0.62 11.50 1.41
C GLY A 53 -0.43 10.42 1.19
N TYR A 54 -0.80 10.22 -0.07
CA TYR A 54 -1.82 9.25 -0.46
C TYR A 54 -1.37 8.48 -1.68
N ILE A 55 -1.48 7.15 -1.60
CA ILE A 55 -1.30 6.31 -2.79
C ILE A 55 -2.56 6.39 -3.66
N ILE A 56 -2.35 6.42 -4.97
CA ILE A 56 -3.41 6.38 -5.97
C ILE A 56 -3.08 5.24 -6.92
N ILE A 57 -4.04 4.33 -7.12
CA ILE A 57 -3.90 3.22 -8.05
C ILE A 57 -4.98 3.33 -9.11
N ARG A 58 -4.58 3.36 -10.38
CA ARG A 58 -5.50 3.13 -11.50
C ARG A 58 -5.34 1.70 -11.98
N THR A 59 -6.44 0.97 -11.98
CA THR A 59 -6.49 -0.46 -12.29
C THR A 59 -6.59 -0.71 -13.80
N PRO A 60 -6.34 -1.94 -14.26
CA PRO A 60 -6.51 -2.32 -15.67
C PRO A 60 -7.93 -2.05 -16.21
N LEU A 61 -8.93 -2.06 -15.33
CA LEU A 61 -10.33 -1.77 -15.65
C LEU A 61 -10.65 -0.27 -15.58
N ASN A 62 -9.64 0.60 -15.59
CA ASN A 62 -9.76 2.06 -15.53
C ASN A 62 -10.42 2.63 -14.28
N SER A 63 -10.59 1.82 -13.22
CA SER A 63 -11.02 2.32 -11.92
C SER A 63 -9.85 2.98 -11.19
N THR A 64 -10.10 4.07 -10.47
CA THR A 64 -9.10 4.72 -9.62
C THR A 64 -9.46 4.50 -8.15
N ILE A 65 -8.47 4.10 -7.35
CA ILE A 65 -8.59 3.86 -5.91
C ILE A 65 -7.64 4.80 -5.19
N TYR A 66 -8.15 5.50 -4.17
CA TYR A 66 -7.39 6.37 -3.27
C TYR A 66 -8.28 6.74 -2.07
N TYR A 67 -7.79 7.56 -1.13
CA TYR A 67 -8.56 7.90 0.08
C TYR A 67 -9.97 8.47 -0.19
N GLY A 68 -10.13 9.31 -1.22
CA GLY A 68 -11.41 9.94 -1.59
C GLY A 68 -12.33 9.04 -2.43
N LYS A 69 -11.79 7.92 -2.95
CA LYS A 69 -12.53 6.85 -3.62
C LYS A 69 -12.04 5.50 -3.06
N PRO A 70 -12.42 5.18 -1.80
CA PRO A 70 -11.73 4.16 -1.01
C PRO A 70 -12.09 2.73 -1.41
N HIS A 71 -13.07 2.54 -2.28
CA HIS A 71 -13.39 1.23 -2.83
C HIS A 71 -13.84 1.36 -4.27
N THR A 72 -13.60 0.32 -5.06
CA THR A 72 -14.23 0.13 -6.36
C THR A 72 -15.56 -0.60 -6.20
N ASN A 73 -16.26 -0.83 -7.32
CA ASN A 73 -17.45 -1.65 -7.32
C ASN A 73 -17.09 -3.08 -6.89
N SER A 74 -17.85 -3.61 -5.92
CA SER A 74 -17.67 -4.95 -5.35
C SER A 74 -17.87 -6.09 -6.35
N SER A 75 -18.41 -5.82 -7.54
CA SER A 75 -18.65 -6.82 -8.57
C SER A 75 -17.63 -6.78 -9.71
N ILE A 76 -16.69 -5.83 -9.71
CA ILE A 76 -15.80 -5.59 -10.86
C ILE A 76 -14.33 -5.67 -10.50
N ASP A 77 -13.93 -5.00 -9.41
CA ASP A 77 -12.52 -4.80 -9.10
C ASP A 77 -12.26 -5.09 -7.62
N GLU A 78 -13.15 -4.71 -6.71
CA GLU A 78 -13.08 -4.99 -5.25
C GLU A 78 -11.87 -4.41 -4.50
N GLY A 79 -10.99 -3.67 -5.16
CA GLY A 79 -9.87 -3.00 -4.51
C GLY A 79 -10.33 -1.98 -3.46
N ARG A 80 -9.57 -1.90 -2.36
CA ARG A 80 -9.87 -1.10 -1.17
C ARG A 80 -8.68 -0.26 -0.75
N HIS A 81 -8.95 0.96 -0.34
CA HIS A 81 -8.02 1.81 0.38
C HIS A 81 -8.07 1.49 1.87
N GLN A 82 -6.90 1.44 2.50
CA GLN A 82 -6.76 1.31 3.93
C GLN A 82 -5.61 2.20 4.40
N ARG A 83 -5.92 3.07 5.35
CA ARG A 83 -4.89 3.74 6.12
C ARG A 83 -4.32 2.76 7.15
N VAL A 84 -2.99 2.67 7.21
CA VAL A 84 -2.29 1.83 8.20
C VAL A 84 -1.65 2.77 9.22
N GLY A 85 -2.05 2.67 10.49
CA GLY A 85 -1.53 3.52 11.56
C GLY A 85 -2.42 4.65 12.02
N ASP A 86 -2.03 5.19 13.17
CA ASP A 86 -2.61 6.34 13.86
C ASP A 86 -2.25 7.68 13.21
N GLY A 87 -1.38 7.69 12.18
CA GLY A 87 -1.05 8.92 11.45
C GLY A 87 0.19 8.88 10.57
N SER A 88 1.03 7.86 10.68
CA SER A 88 2.41 7.89 10.21
C SER A 88 2.65 7.09 8.92
N HIS A 89 3.21 7.76 7.92
CA HIS A 89 4.09 7.26 6.84
C HIS A 89 3.66 6.10 5.95
N VAL A 90 2.48 5.53 6.14
CA VAL A 90 2.03 4.39 5.35
C VAL A 90 0.62 4.59 4.82
N ASP A 91 0.44 4.30 3.55
CA ASP A 91 -0.87 4.24 2.90
C ASP A 91 -0.97 2.99 2.05
N ARG A 92 -2.12 2.33 2.04
CA ARG A 92 -2.27 1.01 1.40
C ARG A 92 -3.50 0.95 0.52
N ILE A 93 -3.34 0.33 -0.64
CA ILE A 93 -4.45 -0.16 -1.46
C ILE A 93 -4.30 -1.66 -1.61
N TYR A 94 -5.38 -2.42 -1.41
CA TYR A 94 -5.33 -3.87 -1.41
C TYR A 94 -6.63 -4.50 -1.91
N TRP A 95 -6.52 -5.74 -2.37
CA TRP A 95 -7.64 -6.62 -2.69
C TRP A 95 -7.72 -7.67 -1.59
N PRO A 96 -8.88 -7.87 -0.94
CA PRO A 96 -9.05 -8.93 0.06
C PRO A 96 -8.61 -10.31 -0.47
N LEU A 97 -8.21 -11.23 0.41
CA LEU A 97 -7.71 -12.57 0.03
C LEU A 97 -8.66 -13.35 -0.89
N LYS A 98 -9.97 -13.18 -0.72
CA LYS A 98 -11.00 -13.86 -1.52
C LYS A 98 -11.38 -13.11 -2.80
N SER A 99 -10.87 -11.90 -2.98
CA SER A 99 -11.13 -11.05 -4.14
C SER A 99 -10.05 -11.27 -5.22
N ILE A 100 -10.47 -11.23 -6.48
CA ILE A 100 -9.57 -11.35 -7.64
C ILE A 100 -9.26 -9.95 -8.14
N ALA A 101 -8.02 -9.51 -7.92
CA ALA A 101 -7.54 -8.27 -8.54
C ALA A 101 -7.52 -8.42 -10.08
N PRO A 102 -8.00 -7.43 -10.85
CA PRO A 102 -7.94 -7.49 -12.31
C PRO A 102 -6.51 -7.71 -12.82
N LYS A 103 -6.33 -8.59 -13.80
CA LYS A 103 -5.02 -8.80 -14.43
C LYS A 103 -4.67 -7.66 -15.37
N GLY A 104 -3.38 -7.37 -15.51
CA GLY A 104 -2.86 -6.38 -16.45
C GLY A 104 -2.11 -5.21 -15.81
N PHE A 105 -2.04 -4.09 -16.51
CA PHE A 105 -1.23 -2.94 -16.10
C PHE A 105 -1.94 -2.02 -15.10
N TYR A 106 -1.36 -1.91 -13.93
CA TYR A 106 -1.71 -0.92 -12.91
C TYR A 106 -0.83 0.31 -13.08
N LYS A 107 -1.45 1.49 -13.03
CA LYS A 107 -0.72 2.77 -12.90
C LYS A 107 -0.65 3.15 -11.44
N ILE A 108 0.54 3.53 -11.01
CA ILE A 108 0.85 3.80 -9.62
C ILE A 108 1.25 5.26 -9.53
N CYS A 109 0.51 5.99 -8.71
CA CYS A 109 0.75 7.40 -8.48
C CYS A 109 0.74 7.69 -6.98
N PHE A 110 1.29 8.83 -6.61
CA PHE A 110 1.34 9.27 -5.23
C PHE A 110 1.10 10.78 -5.15
N ASN A 111 0.15 11.14 -4.30
CA ASN A 111 -0.14 12.51 -3.95
C ASN A 111 0.68 12.88 -2.72
N THR A 112 1.52 13.89 -2.83
CA THR A 112 2.34 14.36 -1.70
C THR A 112 1.50 15.07 -0.63
N GLY A 113 0.24 15.39 -0.89
CA GLY A 113 -0.73 15.94 0.06
C GLY A 113 -0.17 17.09 0.89
N SER A 114 -0.11 16.90 2.21
CA SER A 114 0.47 17.87 3.14
C SER A 114 1.92 17.59 3.53
N LEU A 115 2.57 16.58 2.94
CA LEU A 115 4.01 16.30 3.13
C LEU A 115 4.88 17.48 2.72
N LEU A 116 4.38 18.25 1.75
CA LEU A 116 5.06 19.39 1.16
C LEU A 116 4.36 20.73 1.50
N ASN A 117 3.90 20.90 2.76
CA ASN A 117 3.53 22.20 3.37
C ASN A 117 4.64 22.73 4.35
N GLY A 118 4.91 24.05 4.52
CA GLY A 118 6.09 24.61 5.28
C GLY A 118 7.22 25.41 4.53
N THR A 119 8.48 25.36 4.97
CA THR A 119 9.66 26.01 4.32
C THR A 119 10.76 25.02 3.92
N ASP A 120 10.95 23.92 4.65
CA ASP A 120 11.94 22.86 4.34
C ASP A 120 11.26 21.54 3.94
N LYS A 121 10.82 21.43 2.69
CA LYS A 121 9.80 20.42 2.33
C LYS A 121 10.28 19.31 1.42
N SER A 122 11.09 19.64 0.42
CA SER A 122 11.65 18.68 -0.53
C SER A 122 13.09 18.32 -0.16
N PRO A 123 13.64 17.19 -0.65
CA PRO A 123 12.91 16.10 -1.33
C PRO A 123 12.09 15.23 -0.35
N VAL A 124 11.05 14.57 -0.88
CA VAL A 124 10.36 13.46 -0.20
C VAL A 124 10.50 12.21 -1.05
N THR A 125 11.12 11.18 -0.47
CA THR A 125 11.23 9.89 -1.13
C THR A 125 10.07 9.02 -0.71
N VAL A 126 9.40 8.43 -1.70
CA VAL A 126 8.28 7.51 -1.54
C VAL A 126 8.71 6.16 -2.08
N THR A 127 8.45 5.11 -1.31
CA THR A 127 8.66 3.72 -1.70
C THR A 127 7.31 3.03 -1.77
N ILE A 128 6.98 2.45 -2.92
CA ILE A 128 5.78 1.63 -3.11
C ILE A 128 6.20 0.17 -3.18
N GLU A 129 5.70 -0.62 -2.25
CA GLU A 129 5.87 -2.07 -2.23
C GLU A 129 4.64 -2.74 -2.83
N ILE A 130 4.85 -3.59 -3.81
CA ILE A 130 3.81 -4.37 -4.49
C ILE A 130 3.95 -5.80 -4.01
N GLN A 131 2.89 -6.31 -3.40
CA GLN A 131 2.88 -7.60 -2.75
C GLN A 131 1.72 -8.45 -3.26
N ARG A 132 1.95 -9.77 -3.40
CA ARG A 132 0.93 -10.75 -3.75
C ARG A 132 0.89 -11.83 -2.67
N PHE A 133 -0.28 -12.04 -2.08
CA PHE A 133 -0.43 -12.91 -0.90
C PHE A 133 0.57 -12.59 0.23
N GLY A 134 0.93 -11.31 0.40
CA GLY A 134 1.91 -10.86 1.39
C GLY A 134 3.38 -11.07 1.00
N LEU A 135 3.67 -11.68 -0.15
CA LEU A 135 5.03 -11.82 -0.67
C LEU A 135 5.39 -10.61 -1.53
N MET A 136 6.57 -10.03 -1.29
CA MET A 136 7.08 -8.91 -2.08
C MET A 136 7.31 -9.33 -3.52
N MET A 137 6.71 -8.62 -4.48
CA MET A 137 6.95 -8.84 -5.90
C MET A 137 7.85 -7.77 -6.51
N LYS A 138 7.58 -6.50 -6.17
CA LYS A 138 8.26 -5.36 -6.78
C LYS A 138 8.28 -4.19 -5.83
N THR A 139 9.34 -3.39 -5.92
CA THR A 139 9.46 -2.13 -5.21
C THR A 139 9.70 -1.01 -6.20
N LEU A 140 8.95 0.07 -6.08
CA LEU A 140 9.16 1.32 -6.81
C LEU A 140 9.62 2.39 -5.83
N THR A 141 10.60 3.19 -6.21
CA THR A 141 11.03 4.35 -5.40
C THR A 141 11.00 5.58 -6.27
N HIS A 142 10.47 6.68 -5.72
CA HIS A 142 10.38 7.96 -6.41
C HIS A 142 10.61 9.11 -5.45
N THR A 143 11.22 10.19 -5.93
CA THR A 143 11.52 11.37 -5.12
C THR A 143 10.79 12.58 -5.66
N PHE A 144 9.89 13.13 -4.84
CA PHE A 144 9.15 14.35 -5.14
C PHE A 144 9.91 15.58 -4.63
N ASN A 145 10.18 16.51 -5.54
CA ASN A 145 10.82 17.80 -5.23
C ASN A 145 9.82 18.95 -5.06
N ARG A 146 8.54 18.71 -5.34
CA ARG A 146 7.45 19.71 -5.26
C ARG A 146 6.13 19.04 -4.89
N SER A 147 5.20 19.83 -4.35
CA SER A 147 3.87 19.34 -4.00
C SER A 147 3.10 18.94 -5.25
N THR A 148 2.56 17.75 -5.22
CA THR A 148 1.59 17.19 -6.16
C THR A 148 0.25 17.06 -5.43
N ARG A 149 -0.82 17.59 -6.04
CA ARG A 149 -2.16 17.64 -5.42
C ARG A 149 -3.28 17.03 -6.26
N ASN A 150 -3.04 16.67 -7.52
CA ASN A 150 -4.09 16.08 -8.35
C ASN A 150 -4.36 14.62 -7.94
N LEU A 151 -5.54 14.36 -7.37
CA LEU A 151 -5.95 13.02 -6.90
C LEU A 151 -6.67 12.19 -7.96
N ASN A 152 -7.13 12.80 -9.06
CA ASN A 152 -8.00 12.15 -10.03
C ASN A 152 -7.25 11.64 -11.28
N GLU A 153 -6.08 12.20 -11.55
CA GLU A 153 -5.30 11.88 -12.75
C GLU A 153 -4.10 11.01 -12.39
N CYS A 154 -4.34 9.71 -12.18
CA CYS A 154 -3.26 8.74 -12.21
C CYS A 154 -3.02 8.28 -13.66
N ILE A 155 -2.29 9.12 -14.40
CA ILE A 155 -1.92 8.93 -15.81
C ILE A 155 -0.41 9.13 -15.97
N ASN A 156 0.16 8.66 -17.07
CA ASN A 156 1.62 8.58 -17.24
C ASN A 156 2.31 9.95 -17.29
N THR A 157 1.54 11.01 -17.59
CA THR A 157 2.02 12.39 -17.70
C THR A 157 1.72 13.23 -16.45
N SER A 158 1.06 12.65 -15.44
CA SER A 158 0.73 13.40 -14.23
C SER A 158 1.98 13.61 -13.37
N ASP A 159 1.98 14.70 -12.61
CA ASP A 159 3.03 14.99 -11.63
C ASP A 159 3.04 14.01 -10.46
N THR A 160 1.96 13.26 -10.26
CA THR A 160 1.83 12.20 -9.25
C THR A 160 2.37 10.84 -9.72
N PHE A 161 2.65 10.66 -11.01
CA PHE A 161 3.00 9.36 -11.57
C PHE A 161 4.34 8.83 -11.06
N ILE A 162 4.34 7.59 -10.56
CA ILE A 162 5.54 6.88 -10.09
C ILE A 162 5.97 5.81 -11.11
N GLY A 163 5.01 5.07 -11.67
CA GLY A 163 5.31 3.99 -12.60
C GLY A 163 4.16 3.02 -12.81
N PHE A 164 4.50 1.85 -13.36
CA PHE A 164 3.55 0.78 -13.65
C PHE A 164 3.98 -0.55 -13.05
N SER A 165 2.99 -1.42 -12.86
CA SER A 165 3.21 -2.83 -12.56
C SER A 165 2.21 -3.68 -13.32
N GLU A 166 2.69 -4.75 -13.91
CA GLU A 166 1.87 -5.82 -14.49
C GLU A 166 1.65 -6.89 -13.41
N ILE A 167 0.41 -7.41 -13.30
CA ILE A 167 -0.02 -8.38 -12.29
C ILE A 167 -0.72 -9.59 -12.94
#